data_AF-A0A9W4CQ83-F1
#
_entry.id   AF-A0A9W4CQ83-F1
#
_cell.length_a   1.000
_cell.length_b   1.000
_cell.length_c   1.000
_cell.angle_alpha   90.00
_cell.angle_beta   90.00
_cell.angle_gamma   90.00
#
_symmetry.space_group_name_H-M   'P 1'
#
loop_
_entity.id
_entity.type
_entity.pdbx_description
1 polymer ?
#
loop_
_entity_poly.entity_id
_entity_poly.type
_entity_poly.pdbx_seq_one_letter_code
_entity_poly.pdbx_strand_id
1 'polypeptide(L)'
;MISFNSEVFRSLSQGSPRESESKKNTTDCSTHQQWNHKEGWKNVLNNLRLIIQPTIILWLIVPWLDIFPDRHLLVGFHKLIENINQFQSYFPNG
;
A
#
# COMPACT_ATOMS: atom_id res chain seq x y z
N MET A 1 22.51 -7.26 21.71
CA MET A 1 21.06 -7.53 21.75
C MET A 1 20.39 -6.33 22.37
N ILE A 2 19.54 -5.61 21.63
CA ILE A 2 18.81 -4.45 22.15
C ILE A 2 17.41 -4.94 22.51
N SER A 3 17.05 -4.86 23.78
CA SER A 3 15.76 -5.31 24.32
C SER A 3 14.66 -4.28 24.04
N PHE A 4 13.47 -4.75 23.68
CA PHE A 4 12.27 -3.93 23.47
C PHE A 4 11.84 -3.19 24.75
N ASN A 5 12.36 -3.59 25.92
CA ASN A 5 12.10 -2.95 27.21
C ASN A 5 13.07 -1.80 27.55
N SER A 6 13.98 -1.44 26.64
CA SER A 6 14.87 -0.29 26.84
C SER A 6 14.09 1.01 26.99
N GLU A 7 14.50 1.86 27.93
CA GLU A 7 13.88 3.17 28.21
C GLU A 7 13.83 4.06 26.97
N VAL A 8 14.80 3.91 26.05
CA VAL A 8 14.84 4.63 24.77
C VAL A 8 13.58 4.33 23.94
N PHE A 9 13.17 3.06 23.86
CA PHE A 9 11.96 2.68 23.10
C PHE A 9 10.67 3.07 23.83
N ARG A 10 10.65 3.07 25.17
CA ARG A 10 9.50 3.56 25.94
C ARG A 10 9.30 5.07 25.80
N SER A 11 10.38 5.84 25.72
CA SER A 11 10.28 7.30 25.46
C SER A 11 9.73 7.60 24.05
N LEU A 12 9.99 6.74 23.07
CA LEU A 12 9.45 6.86 21.71
C LEU A 12 7.95 6.54 21.64
N SER A 13 7.47 5.55 22.39
CA SER A 13 6.04 5.20 22.43
C SER A 13 5.21 6.14 23.30
N GLN A 14 5.83 6.86 24.23
CA GLN A 14 5.18 7.87 25.08
C GLN A 14 5.12 9.27 24.46
N GLY A 15 5.81 9.50 23.33
CA GLY A 15 5.58 10.67 22.51
C GLY A 15 4.16 10.61 21.94
N SER A 16 3.29 11.48 22.44
CA SER A 16 1.88 11.65 22.04
C SER A 16 1.61 11.32 20.57
N PRO A 17 0.50 10.62 20.23
CA PRO A 17 0.08 10.51 18.84
C PRO A 17 -0.11 11.93 18.33
N ARG A 18 0.71 12.34 17.35
CA ARG A 18 0.33 13.44 16.49
C ARG A 18 -0.87 12.92 15.72
N GLU A 19 -2.07 13.21 16.24
CA GLU A 19 -3.29 13.28 15.45
C GLU A 19 -3.09 14.39 14.42
N SER A 20 -2.29 14.10 13.40
CA SER A 20 -2.51 14.72 12.11
C SER A 20 -3.81 14.13 11.60
N GLU A 21 -4.91 14.86 11.76
CA GLU A 21 -6.11 14.78 10.93
C GLU A 21 -5.72 15.03 9.46
N SER A 22 -4.90 14.16 8.90
CA SER A 22 -4.94 13.94 7.48
C SER A 22 -6.20 13.13 7.27
N LYS A 23 -7.21 13.73 6.64
CA LYS A 23 -8.23 12.96 5.93
C LYS A 23 -7.50 12.03 4.97
N LYS A 24 -7.07 10.86 5.46
CA LYS A 24 -6.66 9.75 4.64
C LYS A 24 -7.94 9.38 3.92
N ASN A 25 -8.09 9.83 2.68
CA ASN A 25 -9.01 9.24 1.75
C ASN A 25 -8.53 7.80 1.59
N THR A 26 -8.88 6.92 2.52
CA THR A 26 -8.49 5.52 2.48
C THR A 26 -9.20 4.95 1.27
N THR A 27 -8.49 4.86 0.16
CA THR A 27 -8.99 4.23 -1.05
C THR A 27 -9.31 2.79 -0.68
N ASP A 28 -10.61 2.48 -0.59
CA ASP A 28 -11.04 1.14 -0.25
C ASP A 28 -10.81 0.23 -1.46
N CYS A 29 -9.67 -0.46 -1.48
CA CYS A 29 -9.35 -1.46 -2.50
C CYS A 29 -10.41 -2.56 -2.58
N SER A 30 -11.24 -2.72 -1.54
CA SER A 30 -12.34 -3.68 -1.51
C SER A 30 -13.50 -3.33 -2.43
N THR A 31 -13.55 -2.10 -2.96
CA THR A 31 -14.54 -1.69 -3.98
C THR A 31 -14.22 -2.28 -5.36
N HIS A 32 -13.04 -2.87 -5.56
CA HIS A 32 -12.66 -3.46 -6.84
C HIS A 32 -13.56 -4.65 -7.20
N GLN A 33 -14.08 -4.71 -8.44
CA GLN A 33 -15.04 -5.73 -8.88
C GLN A 33 -14.55 -7.18 -8.68
N GLN A 34 -13.24 -7.39 -8.81
CA GLN A 34 -12.61 -8.71 -8.62
C GLN A 34 -12.17 -8.98 -7.17
N TRP A 35 -12.40 -8.04 -6.26
CA TRP A 35 -12.10 -8.22 -4.85
C TRP A 35 -13.00 -9.29 -4.26
N ASN A 36 -12.41 -10.23 -3.52
CA ASN A 36 -13.16 -11.33 -2.94
C ASN A 36 -13.17 -11.21 -1.41
N HIS A 37 -14.37 -10.99 -0.86
CA HIS A 37 -14.60 -10.85 0.59
C HIS A 37 -14.72 -12.19 1.32
N LYS A 38 -14.69 -13.33 0.61
CA LYS A 38 -14.78 -14.65 1.23
C LYS A 38 -13.48 -14.98 1.95
N GLU A 39 -13.61 -15.64 3.09
CA GLU A 39 -12.47 -16.17 3.84
C GLU A 39 -11.78 -17.32 3.07
N GLY A 40 -10.48 -17.48 3.31
CA GLY A 40 -9.67 -18.57 2.74
C GLY A 40 -8.47 -18.08 1.93
N TRP A 41 -7.39 -18.87 1.98
CA TRP A 41 -6.09 -18.54 1.37
C TRP A 41 -6.17 -18.21 -0.13
N LYS A 42 -7.04 -18.91 -0.88
CA LYS A 42 -7.22 -18.67 -2.32
C LYS A 42 -7.75 -17.26 -2.62
N ASN A 43 -8.64 -16.76 -1.78
CA ASN A 43 -9.22 -15.42 -1.92
C ASN A 43 -8.20 -14.36 -1.49
N VAL A 44 -7.43 -14.63 -0.44
CA VAL A 44 -6.30 -13.79 -0.02
C VAL A 44 -5.28 -13.66 -1.16
N LEU A 45 -4.89 -14.76 -1.82
CA LEU A 45 -3.99 -14.72 -2.97
C LEU A 45 -4.58 -13.96 -4.17
N ASN A 46 -5.89 -14.07 -4.41
CA ASN A 46 -6.55 -13.29 -5.45
C ASN A 46 -6.50 -11.78 -5.16
N ASN A 47 -6.79 -11.38 -3.92
CA ASN A 47 -6.75 -9.97 -3.52
C ASN A 47 -5.30 -9.44 -3.52
N LEU A 48 -4.33 -10.26 -3.09
CA LEU A 48 -2.91 -9.93 -3.17
C LEU A 48 -2.46 -9.75 -4.64
N ARG A 49 -2.90 -10.62 -5.54
CA ARG A 49 -2.65 -10.48 -6.99
C ARG A 49 -3.14 -9.12 -7.50
N LEU A 50 -4.34 -8.69 -7.10
CA LEU A 50 -4.90 -7.40 -7.52
C LEU A 50 -4.05 -6.21 -7.03
N ILE A 51 -3.53 -6.28 -5.80
CA ILE A 51 -2.68 -5.23 -5.22
C ILE A 51 -1.31 -5.15 -5.92
N ILE A 52 -0.72 -6.30 -6.26
CA ILE A 52 0.62 -6.34 -6.87
C ILE A 52 0.59 -6.04 -8.39
N GLN A 53 -0.54 -6.33 -9.05
CA GLN A 53 -0.69 -6.22 -10.50
C GLN A 53 -0.27 -4.85 -11.09
N PRO A 54 -0.64 -3.70 -10.52
CA PRO A 54 -0.24 -2.38 -11.02
C PRO A 54 1.27 -2.17 -11.04
N THR A 55 1.98 -2.71 -10.05
CA THR A 55 3.45 -2.67 -10.00
C THR A 55 4.04 -3.51 -11.13
N ILE A 56 3.55 -4.73 -11.35
CA ILE A 56 4.02 -5.59 -12.45
C ILE A 56 3.80 -4.92 -13.81
N ILE A 57 2.64 -4.28 -14.01
CA ILE A 57 2.32 -3.55 -15.24
C ILE A 57 3.29 -2.38 -15.46
N LEU A 58 3.62 -1.63 -14.40
CA LEU A 58 4.64 -0.57 -14.50
C LEU A 58 5.95 -1.13 -15.02
N TRP A 59 6.47 -2.19 -14.41
CA TRP A 59 7.72 -2.84 -14.85
C TRP A 59 7.66 -3.31 -16.31
N LEU A 60 6.50 -3.78 -16.79
CA LEU A 60 6.33 -4.18 -18.19
C LEU A 60 6.34 -2.98 -19.16
N ILE A 61 5.87 -1.81 -18.71
CA ILE A 61 5.78 -0.59 -19.51
C ILE A 61 7.08 0.21 -19.52
N VAL A 62 7.91 0.14 -18.47
CA VAL A 62 9.19 0.88 -18.37
C VAL A 62 10.05 0.77 -19.65
N PRO A 63 10.29 -0.41 -20.25
CA PRO A 63 11.09 -0.51 -21.48
C PRO A 63 10.48 0.22 -22.68
N TRP A 64 9.16 0.37 -22.71
CA TRP A 64 8.46 1.09 -23.78
C TRP A 64 8.50 2.60 -23.59
N LEU A 65 8.62 3.07 -22.35
CA LEU A 65 8.80 4.49 -22.03
C LEU A 65 10.15 5.03 -22.51
N ASP A 66 11.17 4.18 -22.64
CA ASP A 66 12.46 4.56 -23.24
C ASP A 66 12.34 4.81 -24.75
N ILE A 67 11.39 4.13 -25.42
CA ILE A 67 11.13 4.26 -26.86
C ILE A 67 10.14 5.40 -27.13
N PHE A 68 9.11 5.52 -26.29
CA PHE A 68 8.08 6.55 -26.36
C PHE A 68 8.08 7.36 -25.07
N PRO A 69 8.80 8.51 -25.03
CA PRO A 69 8.95 9.30 -23.81
C PRO A 69 7.66 10.05 -23.47
N ASP A 70 6.68 9.35 -22.91
CA ASP A 70 5.46 9.93 -22.34
C ASP A 70 5.58 10.07 -20.82
N ARG A 71 5.83 11.30 -20.37
CA ARG A 71 5.96 11.61 -18.94
C ARG A 71 4.63 11.53 -18.20
N HIS A 72 3.50 11.70 -18.89
CA HIS A 72 2.19 11.66 -18.25
C HIS A 72 1.83 10.25 -17.79
N LEU A 73 2.22 9.24 -18.58
CA LEU A 73 2.02 7.84 -18.23
C LEU A 73 2.77 7.46 -16.95
N LEU A 74 4.05 7.83 -16.87
CA LEU A 74 4.89 7.56 -15.69
C LEU A 74 4.32 8.22 -14.42
N VAL A 75 3.91 9.50 -14.52
CA VAL A 75 3.28 10.22 -13.40
C VAL A 75 1.96 9.57 -12.99
N GLY A 76 1.15 9.10 -13.96
CA GLY A 76 -0.09 8.38 -13.69
C GLY A 76 0.15 7.09 -12.90
N PHE A 77 1.14 6.29 -13.30
CA PHE A 77 1.51 5.06 -12.58
C PHE A 77 2.06 5.33 -11.18
N HIS A 78 2.87 6.36 -10.99
CA HIS A 78 3.36 6.74 -9.67
C HIS A 78 2.22 7.08 -8.70
N LYS A 79 1.24 7.87 -9.16
CA LYS A 79 0.04 8.19 -8.37
C LYS A 79 -0.80 6.95 -8.05
N LEU A 80 -0.91 6.02 -9.01
CA LEU A 80 -1.62 4.77 -8.80
C LEU A 80 -0.95 3.92 -7.71
N ILE A 81 0.37 3.79 -7.75
CA ILE A 81 1.14 3.05 -6.74
C ILE A 81 1.04 3.72 -5.37
N GLU A 82 1.10 5.05 -5.32
CA GLU A 82 0.90 5.81 -4.08
C GLU A 82 -0.46 5.50 -3.44
N ASN A 83 -1.54 5.51 -4.24
CA ASN A 83 -2.89 5.19 -3.77
C ASN A 83 -3.01 3.73 -3.27
N ILE A 84 -2.30 2.79 -3.90
CA ILE A 84 -2.26 1.39 -3.47
C ILE A 84 -1.46 1.23 -2.19
N ASN A 85 -0.32 1.93 -2.05
CA ASN A 85 0.50 1.88 -0.84
C ASN A 85 -0.20 2.51 0.38
N GLN A 86 -1.17 3.40 0.16
CA GLN A 86 -2.03 3.91 1.22
C GLN A 86 -3.02 2.86 1.75
N PHE A 87 -3.14 1.70 1.10
CA PHE A 87 -3.87 0.55 1.63
C PHE A 87 -3.14 0.01 2.89
N GLN A 88 -3.54 0.52 4.06
CA GLN A 88 -3.25 -0.16 5.31
C GLN A 88 -4.27 -1.29 5.47
N SER A 89 -3.78 -2.52 5.35
CA SER A 89 -4.50 -3.66 5.91
C SER A 89 -4.73 -3.34 7.39
N TYR A 90 -6.00 -3.19 7.76
CA TYR A 90 -6.38 -2.99 9.16
C TYR A 90 -6.06 -4.30 9.88
N PHE A 91 -4.82 -4.42 10.36
CA PHE A 91 -4.47 -5.46 11.32
C PHE A 91 -5.02 -4.96 12.66
N PRO A 92 -6.05 -5.60 13.23
CA PRO A 92 -6.44 -5.28 14.60
C PRO A 92 -5.22 -5.55 15.47
N ASN A 93 -4.76 -4.51 16.17
CA ASN A 93 -3.73 -4.64 17.18
C ASN A 93 -4.24 -5.70 18.18
N GLY A 94 -3.52 -6.83 18.27
CA GLY A 94 -3.82 -7.90 19.21
C GLY A 94 -3.73 -7.44 20.65
#